data_AF-I1YGQ9-F1
#
_entry.id   AF-I1YGQ9-F1
#
_cell.length_a   1.000
_cell.length_b   1.000
_cell.length_c   1.000
_cell.angle_alpha   90.00
_cell.angle_beta   90.00
_cell.angle_gamma   90.00
#
_symmetry.space_group_name_H-M   'P 1'
#
loop_
_entity.id
_entity.type
_entity.pdbx_description
1 polymer ?
#
loop_
_entity_poly.entity_id
_entity_poly.type
_entity_poly.pdbx_seq_one_letter_code
_entity_poly.pdbx_strand_id
1 'polypeptide(L)'
;MRAITLDEGEAEVFARSALALKYDPTDNKPAPITESQILMPRRFDDRRPDLWSVFNRTQENLTKGGLHGRSANGRRQQTRPVQGIDSDVRLNRALWMLADGLRQLKA
;
A
#
# COMPACT_ATOMS: atom_id res chain seq x y z
N MET A 1 -9.56 14.42 -0.30
CA MET A 1 -8.71 13.39 -0.95
C MET A 1 -9.11 13.13 -2.39
N ARG A 2 -10.38 12.92 -2.74
CA ARG A 2 -10.81 12.68 -4.14
C ARG A 2 -10.52 13.82 -5.14
N ALA A 3 -10.37 15.04 -4.67
CA ALA A 3 -9.98 16.20 -5.49
C ALA A 3 -8.47 16.30 -5.72
N ILE A 4 -7.66 15.46 -5.06
CA ILE A 4 -6.20 15.52 -5.11
C ILE A 4 -5.74 14.42 -6.04
N THR A 5 -5.32 14.81 -7.24
CA THR A 5 -4.75 13.89 -8.22
C THR A 5 -3.29 13.62 -7.86
N LEU A 6 -2.89 12.35 -7.89
CA LEU A 6 -1.51 11.93 -7.77
C LEU A 6 -0.96 11.60 -9.16
N ASP A 7 0.26 12.06 -9.44
CA ASP A 7 1.01 11.51 -10.56
C ASP A 7 1.55 10.09 -10.22
N GLU A 8 2.19 9.45 -11.20
CA GLU A 8 2.72 8.10 -11.04
C GLU A 8 3.80 8.02 -9.96
N GLY A 9 4.69 9.00 -9.90
CA GLY A 9 5.77 9.04 -8.92
C GLY A 9 5.25 9.25 -7.50
N GLU A 10 4.26 10.12 -7.32
CA GLU A 10 3.59 10.34 -6.04
C GLU A 10 2.83 9.10 -5.56
N ALA A 11 2.15 8.41 -6.47
CA ALA A 11 1.49 7.15 -6.17
C ALA A 11 2.49 6.06 -5.78
N GLU A 12 3.63 5.98 -6.47
CA GLU A 12 4.72 5.04 -6.16
C GLU A 12 5.34 5.34 -4.79
N VAL A 13 5.62 6.61 -4.48
CA VAL A 13 6.15 7.01 -3.16
C VAL A 13 5.16 6.66 -2.06
N PHE A 14 3.86 6.94 -2.26
CA PHE A 14 2.83 6.53 -1.31
C PHE A 14 2.83 5.01 -1.07
N ALA A 15 2.89 4.23 -2.15
CA ALA A 15 2.97 2.78 -2.10
C ALA A 15 4.23 2.27 -1.39
N ARG A 16 5.39 2.87 -1.67
CA ARG A 16 6.66 2.53 -1.02
C ARG A 16 6.59 2.75 0.48
N SER A 17 6.09 3.91 0.91
CA SER A 17 5.87 4.19 2.33
C SER A 17 4.89 3.19 2.95
N ALA A 18 3.81 2.84 2.25
CA ALA A 18 2.84 1.84 2.70
C ALA A 18 3.45 0.43 2.85
N LEU A 19 4.36 0.03 1.97
CA LEU A 19 5.10 -1.23 2.11
C LEU A 19 6.00 -1.23 3.34
N ALA A 20 6.69 -0.11 3.60
CA ALA A 20 7.53 0.03 4.79
C ALA A 20 6.71 -0.09 6.09
N LEU A 21 5.48 0.44 6.13
CA LEU A 21 4.58 0.32 7.29
C LEU A 21 4.19 -1.14 7.61
N LYS A 22 4.07 -2.01 6.61
CA LYS A 22 3.66 -3.41 6.81
C LYS A 22 4.85 -4.35 7.00
N TYR A 23 5.90 -4.16 6.21
CA TYR A 23 6.99 -5.13 6.11
C TYR A 23 8.23 -4.78 6.92
N ASP A 24 8.31 -3.55 7.46
CA ASP A 24 9.43 -2.97 8.20
C ASP A 24 10.81 -3.31 7.59
N PRO A 25 11.48 -2.37 6.91
CA PRO A 25 12.76 -2.66 6.26
C PRO A 25 13.89 -3.04 7.24
N THR A 26 13.67 -3.02 8.56
CA THR A 26 14.63 -3.54 9.54
C THR A 26 14.70 -5.07 9.51
N ASP A 27 15.56 -5.61 8.63
CA ASP A 27 16.23 -6.93 8.71
C ASP A 27 16.72 -7.42 7.33
N ASN A 28 17.10 -6.52 6.41
CA ASN A 28 17.62 -6.92 5.09
C ASN A 28 16.63 -7.81 4.29
N LYS A 29 15.34 -7.77 4.66
CA LYS A 29 14.25 -8.54 4.05
C LYS A 29 13.35 -7.56 3.30
N PRO A 30 13.55 -7.37 2.00
CA PRO A 30 12.66 -6.52 1.23
C PRO A 30 11.23 -7.05 1.26
N ALA A 31 10.25 -6.16 1.10
CA ALA A 31 8.86 -6.55 0.90
C ALA A 31 8.78 -7.58 -0.25
N PRO A 32 7.97 -8.64 -0.11
CA PRO A 32 7.90 -9.70 -1.11
C PRO A 32 7.19 -9.29 -2.39
N ILE A 33 6.72 -8.05 -2.47
CA ILE A 33 5.88 -7.45 -3.51
C ILE A 33 6.34 -6.00 -3.74
N THR A 34 6.03 -5.48 -4.93
CA THR A 34 6.41 -4.13 -5.35
C THR A 34 5.28 -3.12 -5.17
N GLU A 35 5.64 -1.84 -5.29
CA GLU A 35 4.74 -0.70 -5.31
C GLU A 35 3.67 -0.87 -6.40
N SER A 36 4.09 -1.20 -7.62
CA SER A 36 3.17 -1.45 -8.74
C SER A 36 2.10 -2.50 -8.41
N GLN A 37 2.46 -3.54 -7.66
CA GLN A 37 1.53 -4.61 -7.29
C GLN A 37 0.49 -4.18 -6.26
N ILE A 38 0.84 -3.31 -5.29
CA ILE A 38 -0.14 -2.78 -4.34
C ILE A 38 -0.95 -1.63 -4.92
N LEU A 39 -0.46 -0.98 -5.98
CA LEU A 39 -1.21 0.02 -6.75
C LEU A 39 -2.15 -0.60 -7.79
N MET A 40 -2.00 -1.90 -8.10
CA MET A 40 -2.93 -2.60 -9.00
C MET A 40 -4.32 -2.71 -8.34
N PRO A 41 -5.36 -2.12 -8.94
CA PRO A 41 -6.69 -2.20 -8.37
C PRO A 41 -7.30 -3.58 -8.61
N ARG A 42 -8.06 -4.08 -7.63
CA ARG A 42 -8.75 -5.38 -7.74
C ARG A 42 -10.00 -5.30 -8.60
N ARG A 43 -10.60 -4.12 -8.73
CA ARG A 43 -11.74 -3.83 -9.60
C ARG A 43 -11.36 -2.73 -10.59
N PHE A 44 -11.92 -2.78 -11.79
CA PHE A 44 -11.61 -1.81 -12.83
C PHE A 44 -11.97 -0.37 -12.42
N ASP A 45 -13.07 -0.20 -11.69
CA ASP A 45 -13.59 1.12 -11.29
C ASP A 45 -12.67 1.88 -10.31
N ASP A 46 -11.77 1.17 -9.63
CA ASP A 46 -10.84 1.73 -8.62
C ASP A 46 -9.52 2.24 -9.24
N ARG A 47 -9.45 2.37 -10.58
CA ARG A 47 -8.25 2.80 -11.33
C ARG A 47 -7.95 4.30 -11.28
N ARG A 48 -8.76 5.09 -10.59
CA ARG A 48 -8.62 6.55 -10.60
C ARG A 48 -7.29 6.97 -9.95
N PRO A 49 -6.62 8.01 -10.48
CA PRO A 49 -5.34 8.49 -9.96
C PRO A 49 -5.47 9.41 -8.75
N ASP A 50 -6.67 9.58 -8.18
CA ASP A 50 -6.86 10.43 -7.02
C ASP A 50 -6.36 9.77 -5.73
N LEU A 51 -5.89 10.57 -4.78
CA LEU A 51 -5.33 10.12 -3.50
C LEU A 51 -6.25 9.16 -2.74
N TRP A 52 -7.57 9.35 -2.83
CA TRP A 52 -8.52 8.45 -2.17
C TRP A 52 -8.52 7.07 -2.83
N SER A 53 -8.52 7.01 -4.16
CA SER A 53 -8.43 5.74 -4.89
C SER A 53 -7.06 5.06 -4.69
N VAL A 54 -5.96 5.83 -4.65
CA VAL A 54 -4.61 5.32 -4.35
C VAL A 54 -4.51 4.76 -2.93
N PHE A 55 -5.08 5.46 -1.95
CA PHE A 55 -5.18 4.98 -0.58
C PHE A 55 -5.96 3.65 -0.52
N ASN A 56 -7.14 3.58 -1.12
CA ASN A 56 -8.00 2.39 -1.02
C ASN A 56 -7.38 1.15 -1.67
N ARG A 57 -6.84 1.26 -2.89
CA ARG A 57 -6.20 0.11 -3.57
C ARG A 57 -5.00 -0.40 -2.77
N THR A 58 -4.20 0.51 -2.22
CA THR A 58 -3.05 0.17 -1.39
C THR A 58 -3.49 -0.53 -0.11
N GLN A 59 -4.45 0.06 0.62
CA GLN A 59 -5.01 -0.48 1.85
C GLN A 59 -5.62 -1.86 1.61
N GLU A 60 -6.44 -2.02 0.57
CA GLU A 60 -7.09 -3.29 0.24
C GLU A 60 -6.06 -4.37 -0.07
N ASN A 61 -5.05 -4.06 -0.87
CA ASN A 61 -4.02 -5.02 -1.25
C ASN A 61 -3.15 -5.45 -0.06
N LEU A 62 -2.85 -4.53 0.85
CA LEU A 62 -2.08 -4.84 2.04
C LEU A 62 -2.92 -5.61 3.07
N THR A 63 -4.19 -5.28 3.26
CA THR A 63 -5.04 -5.94 4.26
C THR A 63 -5.54 -7.31 3.81
N LYS A 64 -6.01 -7.44 2.56
CA LYS A 64 -6.51 -8.72 2.03
C LYS A 64 -5.41 -9.71 1.69
N GLY A 65 -4.21 -9.23 1.35
CA GLY A 65 -3.13 -10.10 0.86
C GLY A 65 -3.51 -10.83 -0.43
N GLY A 66 -2.89 -11.98 -0.71
CA GLY A 66 -3.11 -12.77 -1.93
C GLY A 66 -2.34 -12.26 -3.16
N LEU A 67 -1.42 -11.32 -2.98
CA LEU A 67 -0.54 -10.87 -4.06
C LEU A 67 0.61 -11.86 -4.24
N HIS A 68 0.91 -12.24 -5.48
CA HIS A 68 2.05 -13.07 -5.79
C HIS A 68 3.36 -12.34 -5.50
N GLY A 69 4.23 -12.96 -4.72
CA GLY A 69 5.51 -12.40 -4.35
C GLY A 69 6.61 -13.44 -4.34
N ARG A 70 7.81 -12.99 -3.99
CA ARG A 70 8.95 -13.86 -3.70
C ARG A 70 9.46 -13.57 -2.30
N SER A 71 9.85 -14.62 -1.58
CA SER A 71 10.51 -14.46 -0.28
C SER A 71 11.95 -14.01 -0.46
N ALA A 72 12.59 -13.61 0.64
CA ALA A 72 14.00 -13.22 0.64
C ALA A 72 14.94 -14.32 0.09
N ASN A 73 14.55 -15.60 0.18
CA ASN A 73 15.29 -16.73 -0.41
C ASN A 73 14.82 -17.13 -1.82
N GLY A 74 14.06 -16.27 -2.50
CA GLY A 74 13.64 -16.45 -3.90
C GLY A 74 12.47 -17.42 -4.12
N ARG A 75 11.92 -18.04 -3.07
CA ARG A 75 10.77 -18.94 -3.19
C ARG A 75 9.50 -18.17 -3.56
N ARG A 76 8.67 -18.76 -4.42
CA ARG A 76 7.34 -18.23 -4.75
C ARG A 76 6.46 -18.29 -3.51
N GLN A 77 5.76 -17.20 -3.22
CA GLN A 77 4.80 -17.11 -2.13
C GLN A 77 3.64 -16.18 -2.50
N GLN A 78 2.62 -16.14 -1.65
CA GLN A 78 1.58 -15.11 -1.69
C GLN A 78 1.61 -14.30 -0.40
N THR A 79 1.26 -13.02 -0.49
CA THR A 79 1.12 -12.19 0.70
C THR A 79 -0.03 -12.69 1.56
N ARG A 80 0.16 -12.64 2.88
CA ARG A 80 -0.89 -13.03 3.82
C ARG A 80 -1.81 -11.85 4.14
N PRO A 81 -3.10 -12.11 4.37
CA PRO A 81 -3.99 -11.09 4.93
C PRO A 81 -3.48 -10.64 6.30
N VAL A 82 -3.77 -9.39 6.63
CA VAL A 82 -3.55 -8.88 7.99
C VAL A 82 -4.56 -9.56 8.90
N GLN A 83 -4.07 -10.19 9.97
CA GLN A 83 -4.90 -10.86 10.98
C GLN A 83 -4.82 -10.08 12.30
N GLY A 84 -5.95 -9.99 13.00
CA GLY A 84 -6.06 -9.28 14.28
C GLY A 84 -6.46 -7.82 14.11
N ILE A 85 -7.39 -7.39 14.97
CA ILE A 85 -7.97 -6.05 14.95
C ILE A 85 -6.89 -4.98 15.21
N ASP A 86 -5.99 -5.21 16.18
CA ASP A 86 -4.97 -4.23 16.53
C ASP A 86 -3.96 -3.97 15.40
N SER A 87 -3.59 -5.01 14.66
CA SER A 87 -2.69 -4.91 13.50
C SER A 87 -3.36 -4.17 12.35
N ASP A 88 -4.63 -4.48 12.08
CA ASP A 88 -5.42 -3.80 11.06
C ASP A 88 -5.65 -2.32 11.39
N VAL A 89 -6.08 -2.01 12.62
CA VAL A 89 -6.28 -0.63 13.10
C VAL A 89 -4.98 0.17 13.02
N ARG A 90 -3.85 -0.43 13.41
CA ARG A 90 -2.53 0.24 13.35
C ARG A 90 -2.12 0.55 11.92
N LEU A 91 -2.22 -0.42 11.01
CA LEU A 91 -1.88 -0.23 9.60
C LEU A 91 -2.80 0.83 8.96
N ASN A 92 -4.11 0.72 9.16
CA ASN A 92 -5.08 1.66 8.61
C ASN A 92 -4.83 3.09 9.13
N ARG A 93 -4.55 3.25 10.43
CA ARG A 93 -4.20 4.57 11.00
C ARG A 93 -2.95 5.14 10.35
N ALA A 94 -1.90 4.34 10.19
CA ALA A 94 -0.65 4.80 9.59
C ALA A 94 -0.82 5.19 8.11
N LEU A 95 -1.59 4.41 7.34
CA LEU A 95 -1.95 4.75 5.95
C LEU A 95 -2.76 6.05 5.87
N TRP A 96 -3.67 6.28 6.81
CA TRP A 96 -4.43 7.52 6.90
C TRP A 96 -3.55 8.73 7.20
N MET A 97 -2.60 8.60 8.12
CA MET A 97 -1.63 9.66 8.42
C MET A 97 -0.76 10.00 7.21
N LEU A 98 -0.30 8.98 6.47
CA LEU A 98 0.44 9.16 5.22
C LEU A 98 -0.40 9.94 4.19
N ALA A 99 -1.66 9.54 4.00
CA ALA A 99 -2.57 10.20 3.06
C ALA A 99 -2.90 11.63 3.48
N ASP A 100 -3.10 11.89 4.77
CA ASP A 100 -3.37 13.24 5.26
C ASP A 100 -2.15 14.15 5.12
N GLY A 101 -0.94 13.65 5.38
CA GLY A 101 0.29 14.40 5.13
C GLY A 101 0.44 14.78 3.66
N LEU A 102 0.25 13.83 2.73
CA LEU A 102 0.31 14.13 1.29
C LEU A 102 -0.80 15.10 0.86
N ARG A 103 -1.98 15.00 1.46
CA ARG A 103 -3.07 15.95 1.24
C ARG A 103 -2.69 17.36 1.66
N GLN A 104 -2.06 17.53 2.81
CA GLN A 104 -1.65 18.85 3.31
C GLN A 104 -0.55 19.48 2.44
N LEU A 105 0.33 18.67 1.85
CA LEU A 105 1.39 19.16 0.95
C LEU A 105 0.87 19.60 -0.42
N LYS A 106 -0.27 19.07 -0.87
CA LYS A 106 -0.87 19.36 -2.20
C LYS A 106 -2.05 20.35 -2.15
N ALA A 107 -2.48 20.76 -0.95
CA ALA A 107 -3.56 21.72 -0.75
C ALA A 107 -3.02 23.15 -0.70
#